data_AF-A0A496QZE7-F1
#
_entry.id   AF-A0A496QZE7-F1
#
_cell.length_a   1.000
_cell.length_b   1.000
_cell.length_c   1.000
_cell.angle_alpha   90.00
_cell.angle_beta   90.00
_cell.angle_gamma   90.00
#
_symmetry.space_group_name_H-M   'P 1'
#
loop_
_entity.id
_entity.type
_entity.pdbx_description
1 polymer ?
#
loop_
_entity_poly.entity_id
_entity_poly.type
_entity_poly.pdbx_seq_one_letter_code
_entity_poly.pdbx_strand_id
1 'polypeptide(L)' 'MRTTLDLPSSLIEEAMELTHIKTKTELIKTALRNMVQQEKINELKDYFGKVDLDIDLDMLRDR' A
#
# COMPACT_ATOMS: atom_id res chain seq x y z
N MET A 1 6.68 -20.47 3.36
CA MET A 1 6.80 -21.31 2.15
C MET A 1 8.08 -20.93 1.42
N ARG A 2 8.88 -21.89 0.96
CA ARG A 2 10.06 -21.62 0.12
C ARG A 2 9.66 -21.88 -1.34
N THR A 3 9.76 -20.85 -2.16
CA THR A 3 9.39 -20.89 -3.59
C THR A 3 10.57 -20.43 -4.42
N THR A 4 10.73 -21.05 -5.59
CA THR A 4 11.66 -20.59 -6.61
C THR A 4 10.85 -19.75 -7.60
N LEU A 5 11.26 -18.50 -7.79
CA LEU A 5 10.63 -17.53 -8.67
C LEU A 5 11.69 -17.01 -9.63
N ASP A 6 11.37 -16.99 -10.91
CA ASP A 6 12.23 -16.35 -11.91
C ASP A 6 11.82 -14.89 -12.01
N LEU A 7 12.72 -13.99 -11.64
CA LEU A 7 12.48 -12.55 -11.54
C LEU A 7 13.62 -11.80 -12.22
N PRO A 8 13.33 -10.72 -12.97
CA PRO A 8 14.37 -9.91 -13.59
C PRO A 8 15.27 -9.30 -12.52
N SER A 9 16.58 -9.53 -12.64
CA SER A 9 17.58 -9.04 -11.68
C SER A 9 17.63 -7.52 -11.60
N SER A 10 17.42 -6.83 -12.72
CA SER A 10 17.37 -5.37 -12.79
C SER A 10 16.29 -4.77 -11.87
N LEU A 11 15.10 -5.37 -11.86
CA LEU A 11 13.99 -4.91 -11.02
C LEU A 11 14.27 -5.12 -9.53
N ILE A 12 14.96 -6.21 -9.18
CA ILE A 12 15.35 -6.50 -7.79
C ILE A 12 16.42 -5.52 -7.33
N GLU A 13 17.42 -5.23 -8.18
CA GLU A 13 18.49 -4.27 -7.88
C GLU A 13 17.92 -2.86 -7.68
N GLU A 14 17.10 -2.37 -8.62
CA GLU A 14 16.44 -1.08 -8.51
C GLU A 14 15.58 -0.99 -7.24
N ALA A 15 14.78 -2.02 -6.95
CA ALA A 15 13.96 -2.06 -5.75
C ALA A 15 14.80 -2.12 -4.46
N MET A 16 15.96 -2.80 -4.46
CA MET A 16 16.88 -2.84 -3.34
C MET A 16 17.58 -1.49 -3.13
N GLU A 17 17.94 -0.79 -4.20
CA GLU A 17 18.49 0.58 -4.14
C GLU A 17 17.48 1.57 -3.56
N LEU A 18 16.23 1.52 -4.03
CA LEU A 18 15.16 2.42 -3.59
C LEU A 18 14.70 2.17 -2.15
N THR A 19 14.63 0.90 -1.73
CA THR A 19 14.11 0.54 -0.39
C THR A 19 15.21 0.34 0.65
N HIS A 20 16.48 0.31 0.23
CA HIS A 20 17.66 -0.03 1.05
C HIS A 20 17.55 -1.37 1.80
N ILE A 21 16.68 -2.27 1.35
CA ILE A 21 16.49 -3.58 1.95
C ILE A 21 17.68 -4.49 1.60
N LYS A 22 18.24 -5.14 2.61
CA LYS A 22 19.46 -5.95 2.48
C LYS A 22 19.23 -7.32 1.85
N THR A 23 18.00 -7.85 1.89
CA THR A 23 17.71 -9.22 1.44
C THR A 23 16.58 -9.29 0.42
N LYS A 24 16.77 -10.09 -0.62
CA LYS A 24 15.76 -10.32 -1.68
C LYS A 24 14.43 -10.85 -1.11
N THR A 25 14.50 -11.70 -0.09
CA THR A 25 13.31 -12.26 0.59
C THR A 25 12.51 -11.20 1.32
N GLU A 26 13.18 -10.29 2.01
CA GLU A 26 12.53 -9.20 2.74
C GLU A 26 11.94 -8.16 1.77
N LEU A 27 12.64 -7.88 0.67
CA LEU A 27 12.15 -7.02 -0.40
C LEU A 27 10.80 -7.53 -0.92
N ILE A 28 10.72 -8.82 -1.28
CA ILE A 28 9.49 -9.44 -1.80
C ILE A 28 8.36 -9.39 -0.76
N LYS A 29 8.66 -9.68 0.51
CA LYS A 29 7.66 -9.60 1.60
C LYS A 29 7.11 -8.18 1.74
N THR A 30 7.98 -7.18 1.70
CA THR A 30 7.60 -5.78 1.83
C THR A 30 6.80 -5.31 0.62
N ALA A 31 7.21 -5.69 -0.60
CA ALA A 31 6.47 -5.39 -1.82
C ALA A 31 5.04 -5.95 -1.78
N LEU A 32 4.89 -7.23 -1.41
CA LEU A 32 3.57 -7.86 -1.28
C LEU A 32 2.71 -7.20 -0.20
N ARG A 33 3.31 -6.86 0.95
CA ARG A 33 2.58 -6.16 2.03
C ARG A 33 2.12 -4.78 1.57
N ASN A 34 2.95 -4.05 0.83
CA ASN A 34 2.60 -2.73 0.31
C ASN A 34 1.48 -2.81 -0.73
N MET A 35 1.54 -3.79 -1.64
CA MET A 35 0.48 -4.02 -2.62
C MET A 35 -0.86 -4.29 -1.93
N VAL A 36 -0.89 -5.19 -0.93
CA VAL A 36 -2.13 -5.47 -0.17
C VAL A 36 -2.63 -4.25 0.60
N GLN A 37 -1.73 -3.46 1.20
CA GLN A 37 -2.14 -2.22 1.87
C GLN A 37 -2.73 -1.20 0.90
N GLN A 38 -2.14 -1.07 -0.29
CA GLN A 38 -2.62 -0.14 -1.31
C GLN A 38 -4.01 -0.52 -1.81
N GLU A 39 -4.28 -1.80 -2.02
CA GLU A 39 -5.62 -2.30 -2.36
C GLU A 39 -6.63 -2.04 -1.24
N LYS A 40 -6.28 -2.33 0.02
CA LYS A 40 -7.17 -2.02 1.17
C LYS A 40 -7.49 -0.53 1.31
N ILE A 41 -6.52 0.34 1.01
CA ILE A 41 -6.74 1.80 1.02
C ILE A 41 -7.65 2.21 -0.14
N ASN A 42 -7.53 1.56 -1.30
CA ASN A 42 -8.45 1.81 -2.40
C ASN A 42 -9.87 1.33 -2.08
N GLU A 43 -10.02 0.16 -1.46
CA GLU A 43 -11.33 -0.31 -0.96
C GLU A 43 -11.94 0.67 0.05
N LEU A 44 -11.12 1.29 0.92
CA LEU A 44 -11.59 2.35 1.84
C LEU A 44 -12.17 3.57 1.10
N LYS A 45 -11.71 3.88 -0.12
CA LYS A 45 -12.33 4.93 -0.95
C LYS A 45 -13.70 4.52 -1.45
N ASP A 46 -13.99 3.23 -1.61
CA ASP A 46 -15.34 2.74 -1.96
C ASP A 46 -16.35 2.88 -0.80
N TYR A 47 -15.86 3.10 0.42
CA TYR A 47 -16.68 3.47 1.57
C TYR A 47 -16.89 4.99 1.68
N PHE A 48 -16.21 5.80 0.85
CA PHE A 48 -16.41 7.24 0.78
C PHE A 48 -17.81 7.55 0.22
N GLY A 49 -18.69 8.11 1.05
CA GLY A 49 -20.09 8.39 0.71
C GLY A 49 -21.10 7.31 1.13
N LYS A 50 -20.67 6.17 1.67
CA LYS A 50 -21.56 5.20 2.35
C LYS A 50 -21.69 5.44 3.85
N VAL A 51 -20.69 6.08 4.44
CA VAL A 51 -20.75 6.52 5.83
C VAL A 51 -21.48 7.85 5.82
N ASP A 52 -22.74 7.83 6.25
CA ASP A 52 -23.53 9.03 6.50
C ASP A 52 -22.94 9.70 7.75
N LEU A 53 -21.97 10.58 7.50
CA LEU A 53 -21.36 11.40 8.53
C LEU A 53 -22.37 12.52 8.80
N ASP A 54 -23.21 12.31 9.82
CA ASP A 54 -24.13 13.30 10.39
C ASP A 54 -23.33 14.43 11.05
N ILE A 55 -22.64 15.20 10.20
CA ILE A 55 -21.74 16.26 10.58
C ILE A 55 -22.28 17.53 9.93
N ASP A 56 -22.75 18.43 10.78
CA ASP A 56 -23.14 19.77 10.38
C ASP A 56 -21.89 20.58 10.00
N LEU A 57 -21.62 20.65 8.70
CA LEU A 57 -20.48 21.36 8.13
C LEU A 57 -20.56 22.87 8.37
N ASP A 58 -21.75 23.42 8.64
CA ASP A 58 -21.95 24.84 8.92
C ASP A 58 -21.52 25.16 10.35
N MET A 59 -21.82 24.30 11.32
CA MET A 59 -21.28 24.42 12.70
C MET A 59 -19.75 24.30 12.77
N LEU A 60 -19.15 23.49 11.90
CA LEU A 60 -17.69 23.32 11.87
C LEU A 60 -16.94 24.43 11.13
N ARG A 61 -17.61 25.13 10.21
CA ARG A 61 -16.96 26.14 9.35
C ARG A 61 -17.12 27.57 9.84
N ASP A 62 -17.96 27.83 10.83
CA ASP A 62 -18.14 29.15 11.45
C ASP A 62 -18.34 30.25 10.37
N ARG A 63 -19.21 29.95 9.38
CA ARG A 63 -19.59 30.84 8.28
C ARG A 63 -21.06 31.19 8.35
#